data_AF-A0A0P9E6Z3-F1
#
_entry.id   AF-A0A0P9E6Z3-F1
#
_cell.length_a   1.000
_cell.length_b   1.000
_cell.length_c   1.000
_cell.angle_alpha   90.00
_cell.angle_beta   90.00
_cell.angle_gamma   90.00
#
_symmetry.space_group_name_H-M   'P 1'
#
loop_
_entity.id
_entity.type
_entity.pdbx_description
1 polymer ?
#
loop_
_entity_poly.entity_id
_entity_poly.type
_entity_poly.pdbx_seq_one_letter_code
_entity_poly.pdbx_strand_id
1 'polypeptide(L)'
;MERTGHYLDLNQKYLQEAETLLAKGDHIQASEKLWGATAEMVKAVAASRNVELKSHGELWEFVDKLAEELKDSEIVKLFSIANALHQNFYEAWMPLGAVKRDAEAVKQLAQKLKKLVKT
;
A
#
# COMPACT_ATOMS: atom_id res chain seq x y z
N MET A 1 12.30 -14.20 6.38
CA MET A 1 12.93 -13.19 7.24
C MET A 1 13.62 -12.10 6.41
N GLU A 2 14.64 -12.39 5.60
CA GLU A 2 15.34 -11.38 4.78
C GLU A 2 14.42 -10.64 3.80
N ARG A 3 13.60 -11.36 3.02
CA ARG A 3 12.61 -10.78 2.10
C ARG A 3 11.55 -9.90 2.80
N THR A 4 11.11 -10.30 3.99
CA THR A 4 10.14 -9.52 4.78
C THR A 4 10.73 -8.17 5.20
N GLY A 5 11.96 -8.15 5.70
CA GLY A 5 12.66 -6.92 6.08
C GLY A 5 12.82 -5.97 4.88
N HIS A 6 13.25 -6.50 3.74
CA HIS A 6 13.37 -5.73 2.51
C HIS A 6 12.07 -5.02 2.12
N TYR A 7 10.94 -5.71 2.16
CA TYR A 7 9.63 -5.13 1.84
C TYR A 7 9.19 -4.08 2.87
N LEU A 8 9.49 -4.26 4.15
CA LEU A 8 9.22 -3.24 5.18
C LEU A 8 10.06 -1.98 4.96
N ASP A 9 11.33 -2.13 4.59
CA ASP A 9 12.22 -1.01 4.31
C ASP A 9 11.74 -0.22 3.07
N LEU A 10 11.33 -0.93 2.02
CA LEU A 10 10.75 -0.29 0.83
C LEU A 10 9.43 0.41 1.12
N ASN A 11 8.53 -0.21 1.91
CA ASN A 11 7.30 0.45 2.35
C ASN A 11 7.62 1.78 3.06
N GLN A 12 8.53 1.76 4.03
CA GLN A 12 8.90 2.95 4.80
C GLN A 12 9.54 4.02 3.91
N LYS A 13 10.43 3.63 3.00
CA LYS A 13 11.06 4.52 2.03
C LYS A 13 10.01 5.20 1.15
N TYR A 14 9.09 4.44 0.57
CA TYR A 14 8.07 4.98 -0.32
C TYR A 14 7.07 5.90 0.40
N LEU A 15 6.73 5.63 1.66
CA LEU A 15 5.93 6.56 2.46
C LEU A 15 6.65 7.91 2.66
N GLN A 16 7.95 7.91 2.97
CA GLN A 16 8.74 9.14 3.13
C GLN A 16 8.88 9.92 1.81
N GLU A 17 9.09 9.21 0.71
CA GLU A 17 9.14 9.81 -0.63
C GLU A 17 7.78 10.44 -1.00
N ALA A 18 6.67 9.73 -0.74
CA ALA A 18 5.32 10.26 -0.96
C ALA A 18 5.05 11.54 -0.16
N GLU A 19 5.42 11.58 1.13
CA GLU A 19 5.26 12.78 1.96
C GLU A 19 6.05 13.97 1.40
N THR A 20 7.28 13.73 0.95
CA THR A 20 8.11 14.76 0.31
C THR A 20 7.48 15.29 -0.98
N LEU A 21 6.90 14.41 -1.80
CA LEU A 21 6.23 14.79 -3.05
C LEU A 21 4.94 15.57 -2.79
N LEU A 22 4.12 15.15 -1.82
CA LEU A 22 2.91 15.86 -1.39
C LEU A 22 3.21 17.26 -0.86
N ALA A 23 4.32 17.43 -0.12
CA ALA A 23 4.76 18.73 0.36
C ALA A 23 5.14 19.69 -0.79
N LYS A 24 5.65 19.14 -1.90
CA LYS A 24 5.99 19.87 -3.13
C LYS A 24 4.81 20.07 -4.08
N GLY A 25 3.64 19.49 -3.78
CA GLY A 25 2.46 19.53 -4.64
C GLY A 25 2.47 18.52 -5.79
N ASP A 26 3.50 17.68 -5.90
CA ASP A 26 3.63 16.62 -6.91
C ASP A 26 2.81 15.39 -6.51
N HIS A 27 1.49 15.56 -6.57
CA HIS A 27 0.53 14.55 -6.16
C HIS A 27 0.43 13.38 -7.15
N ILE A 28 0.78 13.58 -8.42
CA ILE A 28 0.79 12.49 -9.40
C ILE A 28 1.87 11.48 -9.02
N GLN A 29 3.11 11.94 -8.78
CA GLN A 29 4.19 11.04 -8.35
C GLN A 29 3.99 10.55 -6.92
N ALA A 30 3.39 11.36 -6.03
CA ALA A 30 3.04 10.88 -4.70
C ALA A 30 2.09 9.68 -4.76
N SER A 31 1.12 9.69 -5.67
CA SER A 31 0.16 8.59 -5.83
C SER A 31 0.86 7.27 -6.19
N GLU A 32 1.87 7.29 -7.07
CA GLU A 32 2.67 6.10 -7.39
C GLU A 32 3.43 5.58 -6.17
N LYS A 33 4.06 6.48 -5.40
CA LYS A 33 4.78 6.10 -4.17
C LYS A 33 3.86 5.53 -3.10
N LEU A 34 2.66 6.09 -2.94
CA LEU A 34 1.65 5.59 -2.01
C LEU A 34 1.14 4.19 -2.41
N TRP A 35 0.91 3.96 -3.70
CA TRP A 35 0.55 2.64 -4.20
C TRP A 35 1.70 1.64 -4.01
N GLY A 36 2.93 2.02 -4.38
CA GLY A 36 4.13 1.21 -4.16
C GLY A 36 4.31 0.83 -2.69
N ALA A 37 4.18 1.80 -1.77
CA ALA A 37 4.21 1.53 -0.34
C ALA A 37 3.18 0.47 0.08
N THR A 38 1.95 0.58 -0.44
CA THR A 38 0.88 -0.38 -0.17
C THR A 38 1.24 -1.78 -0.65
N ALA A 39 1.71 -1.90 -1.90
CA ALA A 39 2.12 -3.18 -2.48
C ALA A 39 3.24 -3.84 -1.66
N GLU A 40 4.26 -3.07 -1.24
CA GLU A 40 5.35 -3.60 -0.43
C GLU A 40 4.90 -4.05 0.96
N MET A 41 3.95 -3.36 1.61
CA MET A 41 3.41 -3.84 2.88
C MET A 41 2.62 -5.15 2.73
N VAL A 42 1.82 -5.29 1.66
CA VAL A 42 1.11 -6.54 1.36
C VAL A 42 2.11 -7.68 1.13
N LYS A 43 3.16 -7.43 0.35
CA LYS A 43 4.26 -8.39 0.14
C LYS A 43 5.00 -8.72 1.44
N ALA A 44 5.17 -7.78 2.36
CA ALA A 44 5.79 -8.05 3.67
C ALA A 44 4.96 -9.05 4.48
N VAL A 45 3.64 -8.88 4.55
CA VAL A 45 2.74 -9.82 5.23
C VAL A 45 2.79 -11.19 4.54
N ALA A 46 2.68 -11.24 3.21
CA ALA A 46 2.76 -12.48 2.45
C ALA A 46 4.10 -13.20 2.66
N ALA A 47 5.22 -12.49 2.57
CA ALA A 47 6.56 -13.04 2.78
C ALA A 47 6.76 -13.57 4.21
N SER A 48 6.17 -12.92 5.22
CA SER A 48 6.19 -13.43 6.61
C SER A 48 5.41 -14.74 6.78
N ARG A 49 4.55 -15.06 5.81
CA ARG A 49 3.79 -16.32 5.70
C ARG A 49 4.37 -17.27 4.65
N ASN A 50 5.59 -17.02 4.16
CA ASN A 50 6.26 -17.79 3.10
C ASN A 50 5.50 -17.80 1.75
N VAL A 51 4.70 -16.77 1.48
CA VAL A 51 4.01 -16.58 0.20
C VAL A 51 4.74 -15.50 -0.61
N GLU A 52 4.97 -15.75 -1.89
CA GLU A 52 5.55 -14.80 -2.83
C GLU A 52 4.48 -14.25 -3.76
N LEU A 53 4.40 -12.93 -3.90
CA LEU A 53 3.46 -12.22 -4.77
C LEU A 53 4.25 -11.43 -5.83
N LYS A 54 3.85 -11.59 -7.09
CA LYS A 54 4.54 -11.15 -8.31
C LYS A 54 3.69 -10.27 -9.22
N SER A 55 2.37 -10.22 -9.01
CA SER A 55 1.46 -9.45 -9.87
C SER A 55 0.41 -8.67 -9.08
N HIS A 56 -0.22 -7.68 -9.72
CA HIS A 56 -1.37 -6.95 -9.16
C HIS A 56 -2.53 -7.89 -8.82
N GLY A 57 -2.80 -8.89 -9.65
CA GLY A 57 -3.84 -9.88 -9.40
C GLY A 57 -3.58 -10.66 -8.12
N GLU A 58 -2.34 -11.12 -7.92
CA GLU A 58 -1.96 -11.85 -6.70
C GLU A 58 -2.03 -10.96 -5.44
N LEU A 59 -1.74 -9.65 -5.54
CA LEU A 59 -1.97 -8.72 -4.43
C LEU A 59 -3.45 -8.65 -4.05
N TRP A 60 -4.34 -8.55 -5.06
CA TRP A 60 -5.79 -8.52 -4.85
C TRP A 60 -6.30 -9.80 -4.19
N GLU A 61 -5.94 -10.96 -4.75
CA GLU A 61 -6.35 -12.25 -4.19
C GLU A 61 -5.85 -12.44 -2.76
N PHE A 62 -4.63 -12.01 -2.45
CA PHE A 62 -4.07 -12.12 -1.12
C PHE A 62 -4.78 -11.19 -0.13
N VAL A 63 -5.04 -9.94 -0.51
CA VAL A 63 -5.74 -8.96 0.33
C VAL A 63 -7.17 -9.39 0.63
N ASP A 64 -7.88 -9.96 -0.35
CA ASP A 64 -9.24 -10.46 -0.19
C ASP A 64 -9.29 -11.62 0.81
N LYS A 65 -8.46 -12.65 0.61
CA LYS A 65 -8.30 -13.78 1.55
C LYS A 65 -7.95 -13.29 2.95
N LEU A 66 -7.06 -12.31 3.06
CA LEU A 66 -6.66 -11.75 4.36
C LEU A 66 -7.82 -11.05 5.07
N ALA A 67 -8.67 -10.34 4.34
CA ALA A 67 -9.85 -9.69 4.89
C ALA A 67 -10.90 -10.72 5.36
N GLU A 68 -11.09 -11.82 4.63
CA GLU A 68 -11.96 -12.93 5.04
C GLU A 68 -11.43 -13.60 6.33
N GLU A 69 -10.14 -13.94 6.37
CA GLU A 69 -9.48 -14.54 7.53
C GLU A 69 -9.65 -13.70 8.80
N LEU A 70 -9.49 -12.38 8.67
CA LEU A 70 -9.55 -11.43 9.79
C LEU A 70 -10.97 -10.93 10.08
N LYS A 71 -11.94 -11.27 9.24
CA LYS A 71 -13.30 -10.70 9.25
C LYS A 71 -13.28 -9.16 9.25
N ASP A 72 -12.35 -8.57 8.51
CA ASP A 72 -12.13 -7.12 8.43
C ASP A 72 -12.19 -6.63 6.97
N SER A 73 -13.40 -6.33 6.51
CA SER A 73 -13.64 -5.77 5.15
C SER A 73 -13.01 -4.40 4.93
N GLU A 74 -12.55 -3.71 5.98
CA GLU A 74 -11.86 -2.43 5.86
C GLU A 74 -10.52 -2.58 5.12
N ILE A 75 -9.86 -3.73 5.23
CA ILE A 75 -8.59 -4.01 4.55
C ILE A 75 -8.77 -3.91 3.03
N VAL A 76 -9.81 -4.56 2.47
CA VAL A 76 -10.13 -4.48 1.04
C VAL A 76 -10.51 -3.05 0.64
N LYS A 77 -11.33 -2.36 1.44
CA LYS A 77 -11.73 -0.97 1.16
C LYS A 77 -10.52 -0.02 1.07
N LEU A 78 -9.59 -0.09 2.02
CA LEU A 78 -8.38 0.72 2.01
C LEU A 78 -7.46 0.34 0.85
N PHE A 79 -7.38 -0.94 0.51
CA PHE A 79 -6.60 -1.38 -0.65
C PHE A 79 -7.21 -0.86 -1.97
N SER A 80 -8.53 -0.84 -2.12
CA SER A 80 -9.22 -0.23 -3.27
C SER A 80 -8.87 1.26 -3.42
N ILE A 81 -8.81 2.00 -2.30
CA ILE A 81 -8.38 3.41 -2.30
C ILE A 81 -6.94 3.55 -2.80
N ALA A 82 -6.03 2.69 -2.33
CA ALA A 82 -4.66 2.67 -2.81
C ALA A 82 -4.55 2.34 -4.31
N ASN A 83 -5.45 1.51 -4.87
CA ASN A 83 -5.50 1.23 -6.30
C ASN A 83 -5.99 2.44 -7.12
N ALA A 84 -6.87 3.30 -6.57
CA ALA A 84 -7.26 4.54 -7.23
C ALA A 84 -6.06 5.51 -7.37
N LEU A 85 -5.14 5.52 -6.40
CA LEU A 85 -3.88 6.27 -6.49
C LEU A 85 -3.00 5.76 -7.63
N HIS A 86 -2.90 4.43 -7.79
CA HIS A 86 -2.17 3.85 -8.92
C HIS A 86 -2.76 4.29 -10.27
N GLN A 87 -4.08 4.28 -10.40
CA GLN A 87 -4.75 4.79 -11.60
C GLN A 87 -4.46 6.28 -11.80
N ASN A 88 -4.47 7.09 -10.73
CA ASN A 88 -4.15 8.50 -10.81
C ASN A 88 -2.73 8.79 -11.29
N PHE A 89 -1.76 7.93 -11.02
CA PHE A 89 -0.42 8.10 -11.58
C PHE A 89 -0.43 8.13 -13.13
N TYR A 90 -1.30 7.34 -13.75
CA TYR A 90 -1.48 7.32 -15.21
C TYR A 90 -2.44 8.41 -15.72
N GLU A 91 -3.54 8.65 -15.01
CA GLU A 91 -4.63 9.51 -15.50
C GLU A 91 -4.54 10.99 -15.05
N ALA A 92 -3.74 11.28 -14.02
CA ALA A 92 -3.53 12.62 -13.46
C ALA A 92 -4.83 13.39 -13.09
N TRP A 93 -5.90 12.66 -12.75
CA TRP A 93 -7.25 13.20 -12.53
C TRP A 93 -7.58 13.62 -11.09
N MET A 94 -6.88 13.11 -10.08
CA MET A 94 -7.18 13.38 -8.68
C MET A 94 -6.54 14.71 -8.26
N PRO A 95 -7.28 15.63 -7.63
CA PRO A 95 -6.69 16.84 -7.06
C PRO A 95 -5.81 16.52 -5.85
N LEU A 96 -4.80 17.35 -5.57
CA LEU A 96 -3.89 17.22 -4.42
C LEU A 96 -4.62 16.92 -3.09
N GLY A 97 -5.76 17.58 -2.84
CA GLY A 97 -6.53 17.38 -1.62
C GLY A 97 -7.12 15.96 -1.50
N ALA A 98 -7.49 15.33 -2.61
CA ALA A 98 -7.95 13.94 -2.62
C ALA A 98 -6.77 12.99 -2.36
N VAL A 99 -5.64 13.17 -3.06
CA VAL A 99 -4.43 12.36 -2.84
C VAL A 99 -3.96 12.43 -1.38
N LYS A 100 -4.01 13.61 -0.75
CA LYS A 100 -3.67 13.76 0.69
C LYS A 100 -4.60 12.96 1.61
N ARG A 101 -5.90 12.87 1.32
CA ARG A 101 -6.83 12.05 2.11
C ARG A 101 -6.59 10.56 1.91
N ASP A 102 -6.34 10.17 0.66
CA ASP A 102 -6.10 8.77 0.31
C ASP A 102 -4.72 8.30 0.82
N ALA A 103 -3.75 9.20 0.99
CA ALA A 103 -2.50 8.94 1.67
C ALA A 103 -2.70 8.48 3.14
N GLU A 104 -3.69 9.05 3.84
CA GLU A 104 -4.01 8.63 5.20
C GLU A 104 -4.65 7.24 5.23
N ALA A 105 -5.45 6.88 4.22
CA ALA A 105 -5.96 5.52 4.05
C ALA A 105 -4.82 4.51 3.81
N VAL A 106 -3.81 4.87 3.00
CA VAL A 106 -2.60 4.06 2.81
C VAL A 106 -1.82 3.87 4.11
N LYS A 107 -1.65 4.92 4.92
CA LYS A 107 -1.00 4.81 6.24
C LYS A 107 -1.80 3.92 7.20
N GLN A 108 -3.13 4.06 7.23
CA GLN A 108 -4.01 3.22 8.04
C GLN A 108 -3.90 1.74 7.65
N LEU A 109 -3.93 1.44 6.35
CA LEU A 109 -3.74 0.07 5.85
C LEU A 109 -2.36 -0.47 6.23
N ALA A 110 -1.31 0.33 6.04
CA ALA A 110 0.04 -0.08 6.38
C ALA A 110 0.19 -0.42 7.86
N GLN A 111 -0.41 0.38 8.76
CA GLN A 111 -0.42 0.12 10.18
C GLN A 111 -1.20 -1.14 10.56
N LYS A 112 -2.35 -1.40 9.92
CA LYS A 112 -3.11 -2.65 10.12
C LYS A 112 -2.28 -3.86 9.71
N LEU A 113 -1.74 -3.84 8.49
CA LEU A 113 -0.98 -4.96 7.92
C LEU A 113 0.33 -5.22 8.67
N LYS A 114 1.02 -4.17 9.13
CA LYS A 114 2.27 -4.30 9.90
C LYS A 114 2.11 -5.15 11.16
N LYS A 115 0.94 -5.11 11.81
CA LYS A 115 0.62 -5.95 12.99
C LYS A 115 0.54 -7.45 12.68
N LEU A 116 0.42 -7.80 11.40
CA LEU A 116 0.26 -9.18 10.94
C LEU A 116 1.59 -9.80 10.48
N VAL A 117 2.65 -8.99 10.38
CA VAL A 117 3.98 -9.44 10.00
C VAL A 117 4.57 -10.25 11.15
N LYS A 118 4.82 -11.54 10.90
CA LYS A 118 5.46 -12.42 11.87
C LYS A 118 6.98 -12.24 11.80
N THR A 119 7.60 -11.93 12.93
CA THR A 119 9.05 -12.02 13.16
C THR A 119 9.48 -13.46 13.41
#